data_AF-A0A2N2TBF8-F1
#
_entry.id   AF-A0A2N2TBF8-F1
#
_cell.length_a   1.000
_cell.length_b   1.000
_cell.length_c   1.000
_cell.angle_alpha   90.00
_cell.angle_beta   90.00
_cell.angle_gamma   90.00
#
_symmetry.space_group_name_H-M   'P 1'
#
loop_
_entity.id
_entity.type
_entity.pdbx_description
1 polymer ?
#
loop_
_entity_poly.entity_id
_entity_poly.type
_entity_poly.pdbx_seq_one_letter_code
_entity_poly.pdbx_strand_id
1 'polypeptide(L)'
;MGKVGTANVDLIAKGRWTELDPMLQRKVGVVDELLEVAVQGRKAWIQAVASRQTLKHHRDALEAAEAANELGRRMVSVGNWSKLQQAQTQLALSSAQMNVRRAQHAATQAEAALIKTLRLTGVHSTVALPERLPDVPTMAMTQSMFDDRAEAISSQLPRAESMRNKAHARLAQQAYQATHALALSTRDEVLKVREFITEETVLHYNGMLKSVWDLLGEVSNQSQAVVGAIDAQRDFWIAETDLQWVLQGGAPDSFVSLGGGGGETAAAAGH
;
A
#
# COMPACT_ATOMS: atom_id res chain seq x y z
N MET A 1 -8.93 -7.38 31.77
CA MET A 1 -9.88 -8.17 30.96
C MET A 1 -11.35 -8.07 31.39
N GLY A 2 -11.68 -7.99 32.68
CA GLY A 2 -13.09 -7.99 33.14
C GLY A 2 -13.97 -6.77 32.78
N LYS A 3 -13.41 -5.64 32.31
CA LYS A 3 -14.17 -4.41 32.00
C LYS A 3 -14.58 -4.25 30.52
N VAL A 4 -13.96 -4.99 29.60
CA VAL A 4 -14.18 -4.85 28.14
C VAL A 4 -15.22 -5.84 27.61
N GLY A 5 -15.39 -6.98 28.30
CA GLY A 5 -16.24 -8.09 27.84
C GLY A 5 -15.55 -8.96 26.77
N THR A 6 -15.70 -10.27 26.86
CA THR A 6 -15.01 -11.24 25.98
C THR A 6 -15.44 -11.10 24.51
N ALA A 7 -16.70 -10.74 24.23
CA ALA A 7 -17.21 -10.51 22.88
C ALA A 7 -16.50 -9.35 22.17
N ASN A 8 -16.22 -8.25 22.89
CA ASN A 8 -15.54 -7.08 22.31
C ASN A 8 -14.06 -7.36 22.06
N VAL A 9 -13.42 -8.13 22.94
CA VAL A 9 -12.05 -8.62 22.72
C VAL A 9 -11.98 -9.52 21.48
N ASP A 10 -12.98 -10.38 21.26
CA ASP A 10 -13.06 -11.24 20.09
C ASP A 10 -13.27 -10.45 18.79
N LEU A 11 -14.09 -9.38 18.81
CA LEU A 11 -14.23 -8.46 17.68
C LEU A 11 -12.91 -7.78 17.31
N ILE A 12 -12.16 -7.29 18.30
CA ILE A 12 -10.84 -6.69 18.09
C ILE A 12 -9.86 -7.72 17.52
N ALA A 13 -9.81 -8.93 18.10
CA ALA A 13 -8.93 -10.00 17.66
C ALA A 13 -9.20 -10.45 16.22
N LYS A 14 -10.46 -10.37 15.77
CA LYS A 14 -10.88 -10.68 14.39
C LYS A 14 -10.73 -9.48 13.43
N GLY A 15 -10.20 -8.35 13.89
CA GLY A 15 -10.08 -7.13 13.08
C GLY A 15 -11.42 -6.45 12.78
N ARG A 16 -12.50 -6.84 13.46
CA ARG A 16 -13.87 -6.28 13.32
C ARG A 16 -14.12 -5.18 14.35
N TRP A 17 -13.10 -4.37 14.62
CA TRP A 17 -13.16 -3.27 15.58
C TRP A 17 -14.10 -2.15 15.13
N THR A 18 -14.49 -2.12 13.85
CA THR A 18 -15.53 -1.23 13.31
C THR A 18 -16.92 -1.45 13.89
N GLU A 19 -17.18 -2.62 14.47
CA GLU A 19 -18.46 -3.02 15.04
C GLU A 19 -18.56 -2.73 16.55
N LEU A 20 -17.50 -2.20 17.15
CA LEU A 20 -17.50 -1.85 18.56
C LEU A 20 -18.35 -0.61 18.81
N ASP A 21 -19.13 -0.65 19.89
CA ASP A 21 -19.82 0.52 20.40
C ASP A 21 -18.78 1.57 20.84
N PRO A 22 -18.78 2.78 20.25
CA PRO A 22 -17.87 3.86 20.63
C PRO A 22 -17.95 4.23 22.12
N MET A 23 -19.07 3.97 22.80
CA MET A 23 -19.20 4.22 24.24
C MET A 23 -18.32 3.30 25.10
N LEU A 24 -17.98 2.12 24.61
CA LEU A 24 -17.13 1.16 25.34
C LEU A 24 -15.68 1.68 25.46
N GLN A 25 -15.18 2.34 24.41
CA GLN A 25 -13.86 2.94 24.35
C GLN A 25 -13.65 3.96 25.48
N ARG A 26 -14.69 4.72 25.81
CA ARG A 26 -14.59 5.79 26.81
C ARG A 26 -14.75 5.32 28.25
N LYS A 27 -15.59 4.33 28.51
CA LYS A 27 -15.79 3.83 29.89
C LYS A 27 -14.55 3.13 30.44
N VAL A 28 -13.64 2.73 29.57
CA VAL A 28 -12.49 1.92 29.90
C VAL A 28 -11.29 2.43 29.11
N GLY A 29 -10.43 3.26 29.71
CA GLY A 29 -9.23 3.78 29.02
C GLY A 29 -8.32 2.70 28.41
N VAL A 30 -8.37 1.47 28.93
CA VAL A 30 -7.69 0.30 28.34
C VAL A 30 -8.22 -0.02 26.93
N VAL A 31 -9.48 0.26 26.60
CA VAL A 31 -10.06 0.00 25.27
C VAL A 31 -9.52 0.99 24.24
N ASP A 32 -9.27 2.24 24.63
CA ASP A 32 -8.65 3.25 23.76
C ASP A 32 -7.24 2.82 23.34
N GLU A 33 -6.38 2.47 24.32
CA GLU A 33 -5.05 1.92 24.05
C GLU A 33 -5.08 0.62 23.21
N LEU A 34 -6.06 -0.26 23.47
CA LEU A 34 -6.21 -1.50 22.70
C LEU A 34 -6.59 -1.22 21.24
N LEU A 35 -7.46 -0.24 21.00
CA LEU A 35 -7.88 0.12 19.65
C LEU A 35 -6.78 0.83 18.88
N GLU A 36 -6.03 1.71 19.52
CA GLU A 36 -4.85 2.34 18.92
C GLU A 36 -3.83 1.27 18.47
N VAL A 37 -3.53 0.28 19.32
CA VAL A 37 -2.65 -0.85 18.96
C VAL A 37 -3.24 -1.67 17.80
N ALA A 38 -4.56 -1.91 17.79
CA ALA A 38 -5.21 -2.63 16.70
C ALA A 38 -5.15 -1.87 15.37
N VAL A 39 -5.36 -0.55 15.40
CA VAL A 39 -5.26 0.36 14.24
C VAL A 39 -3.83 0.38 13.70
N GLN A 40 -2.83 0.57 14.57
CA GLN A 40 -1.42 0.54 14.19
C GLN A 40 -1.01 -0.84 13.66
N GLY A 41 -1.52 -1.92 14.28
CA GLY A 41 -1.30 -3.28 13.81
C GLY A 41 -1.86 -3.53 12.41
N ARG A 42 -3.08 -3.04 12.12
CA ARG A 42 -3.69 -3.12 10.79
C ARG A 42 -2.88 -2.37 9.74
N LYS A 43 -2.47 -1.13 10.04
CA LYS A 43 -1.62 -0.34 9.13
C LYS A 43 -0.27 -1.01 8.85
N ALA A 44 0.40 -1.52 9.89
CA ALA A 44 1.65 -2.24 9.75
C ALA A 44 1.49 -3.52 8.91
N TRP A 45 0.36 -4.22 9.06
CA TRP A 45 0.03 -5.39 8.25
C TRP A 45 -0.19 -5.01 6.78
N ILE A 46 -0.97 -3.95 6.50
CA ILE A 46 -1.17 -3.42 5.14
C ILE A 46 0.18 -3.08 4.49
N GLN A 47 1.05 -2.37 5.21
CA GLN A 47 2.39 -2.01 4.73
C GLN A 47 3.25 -3.24 4.43
N ALA A 48 3.23 -4.25 5.31
CA ALA A 48 4.02 -5.47 5.15
C ALA A 48 3.54 -6.30 3.94
N VAL A 49 2.22 -6.45 3.76
CA VAL A 49 1.65 -7.15 2.59
C VAL A 49 1.99 -6.40 1.30
N ALA A 50 1.80 -5.08 1.27
CA ALA A 50 2.14 -4.26 0.10
C ALA A 50 3.62 -4.37 -0.26
N SER A 51 4.51 -4.26 0.72
CA SER A 51 5.97 -4.31 0.51
C SER A 51 6.41 -5.69 -0.01
N ARG A 52 5.77 -6.77 0.46
CA ARG A 52 6.02 -8.13 -0.05
C ARG A 52 5.53 -8.29 -1.50
N GLN A 53 4.35 -7.75 -1.81
CA GLN A 53 3.80 -7.78 -3.17
C GLN A 53 4.69 -7.00 -4.14
N THR A 54 5.17 -5.80 -3.75
CA THR A 54 6.12 -4.99 -4.52
C THR A 54 7.45 -5.73 -4.77
N LEU A 55 8.00 -6.39 -3.74
CA LEU A 55 9.21 -7.21 -3.89
C LEU A 55 9.03 -8.33 -4.92
N LYS A 56 7.87 -9.00 -4.94
CA LYS A 56 7.58 -10.04 -5.94
C LYS A 56 7.65 -9.47 -7.36
N HIS A 57 6.96 -8.37 -7.64
CA HIS A 57 6.98 -7.76 -8.97
C HIS A 57 8.34 -7.20 -9.39
N HIS A 58 9.15 -6.75 -8.43
CA HIS A 58 10.54 -6.37 -8.74
C HIS A 58 11.43 -7.57 -9.07
N ARG A 59 11.18 -8.75 -8.48
CA ARG A 59 11.89 -9.99 -8.85
C ARG A 59 11.51 -10.42 -10.27
N ASP A 60 10.23 -10.37 -10.61
CA ASP A 60 9.76 -10.68 -11.97
C ASP A 60 10.41 -9.74 -13.00
N ALA A 61 10.52 -8.44 -12.68
CA ALA A 61 11.20 -7.46 -13.53
C ALA A 61 12.73 -7.69 -13.64
N LEU A 62 13.37 -8.18 -12.57
CA LEU A 62 14.78 -8.56 -12.60
C LEU A 62 15.01 -9.76 -13.52
N GLU A 63 14.17 -10.79 -13.44
CA GLU A 63 14.25 -11.96 -14.33
C GLU A 63 14.12 -11.54 -15.80
N ALA A 64 13.15 -10.67 -16.12
CA ALA A 64 13.01 -10.11 -17.46
C ALA A 64 14.26 -9.32 -17.90
N ALA A 65 14.85 -8.51 -17.01
CA ALA A 65 16.05 -7.73 -17.31
C ALA A 65 17.31 -8.61 -17.49
N GLU A 66 17.42 -9.72 -16.77
CA GLU A 66 18.50 -10.70 -16.94
C GLU A 66 18.40 -11.39 -18.32
N ALA A 67 17.20 -11.85 -18.69
CA ALA A 67 16.94 -12.43 -20.00
C ALA A 67 17.24 -11.44 -21.14
N ALA A 68 16.83 -10.19 -20.97
CA ALA A 68 17.11 -9.10 -21.90
C ALA A 68 18.62 -8.87 -22.10
N ASN A 69 19.38 -8.81 -21.01
CA ASN A 69 20.80 -8.54 -21.05
C ASN A 69 21.60 -9.69 -21.66
N GLU A 70 21.20 -10.93 -21.39
CA GLU A 70 21.81 -12.12 -22.02
C GLU A 70 21.51 -12.19 -23.51
N LEU A 71 20.25 -11.91 -23.92
CA LEU A 71 19.91 -11.78 -25.34
C LEU A 71 20.77 -10.72 -26.02
N GLY A 72 20.92 -9.55 -25.39
CA GLY A 72 21.74 -8.49 -25.96
C GLY A 72 23.19 -8.87 -26.15
N ARG A 73 23.76 -9.58 -25.17
CA ARG A 73 25.15 -10.05 -25.25
C ARG A 73 25.34 -10.99 -26.44
N ARG A 74 24.37 -11.88 -26.69
CA ARG A 74 24.37 -12.78 -27.86
C ARG A 74 24.18 -12.01 -29.16
N MET A 75 23.28 -11.03 -29.20
CA MET A 75 23.01 -10.24 -30.39
C MET A 75 24.19 -9.36 -30.81
N VAL A 76 24.96 -8.82 -29.85
CA VAL A 76 26.24 -8.16 -30.14
C VAL A 76 27.26 -9.16 -30.71
N SER A 77 27.31 -10.38 -30.19
CA SER A 77 28.29 -11.39 -30.66
C SER A 77 28.07 -11.82 -32.12
N VAL A 78 26.83 -11.76 -32.60
CA VAL A 78 26.47 -12.05 -34.01
C VAL A 78 26.37 -10.79 -34.87
N GLY A 79 26.74 -9.61 -34.33
CA GLY A 79 26.77 -8.34 -35.07
C GLY A 79 25.41 -7.67 -35.27
N ASN A 80 24.32 -8.23 -34.75
CA ASN A 80 22.97 -7.69 -34.91
C ASN A 80 22.71 -6.47 -34.02
N TRP A 81 23.37 -6.38 -32.86
CA TRP A 81 23.25 -5.24 -31.94
C TRP A 81 24.57 -4.49 -31.76
N SER A 82 24.44 -3.19 -31.50
CA SER A 82 25.55 -2.29 -31.17
C SER A 82 25.96 -2.41 -29.69
N LYS A 83 27.16 -1.94 -29.36
CA LYS A 83 27.61 -1.82 -27.95
C LYS A 83 26.75 -0.86 -27.13
N LEU A 84 26.20 0.19 -27.76
CA LEU A 84 25.30 1.13 -27.10
C LEU A 84 24.04 0.42 -26.62
N GLN A 85 23.45 -0.40 -27.49
CA GLN A 85 22.31 -1.24 -27.19
C GLN A 85 22.60 -2.18 -26.01
N GLN A 86 23.73 -2.90 -26.03
CA GLN A 86 24.12 -3.73 -24.89
C GLN A 86 24.32 -2.95 -23.59
N ALA A 87 24.84 -1.72 -23.67
CA ALA A 87 24.99 -0.88 -22.48
C ALA A 87 23.64 -0.49 -21.87
N GLN A 88 22.59 -0.31 -22.70
CA GLN A 88 21.24 -0.02 -22.23
C GLN A 88 20.61 -1.21 -21.49
N THR A 89 20.74 -2.45 -22.00
CA THR A 89 20.28 -3.63 -21.24
C THR A 89 21.07 -3.83 -19.95
N GLN A 90 22.38 -3.57 -19.97
CA GLN A 90 23.21 -3.67 -18.78
C GLN A 90 22.78 -2.65 -17.71
N LEU A 91 22.40 -1.44 -18.11
CA LEU A 91 21.85 -0.42 -17.20
C LEU A 91 20.48 -0.83 -16.64
N ALA A 92 19.60 -1.39 -17.48
CA ALA A 92 18.29 -1.89 -17.06
C ALA A 92 18.44 -3.02 -16.02
N LEU A 93 19.35 -3.97 -16.26
CA LEU A 93 19.68 -5.03 -15.31
C LEU A 93 20.20 -4.48 -13.98
N SER A 94 21.16 -3.55 -14.02
CA SER A 94 21.68 -2.91 -12.80
C SER A 94 20.57 -2.21 -12.01
N SER A 95 19.69 -1.48 -12.70
CA SER A 95 18.54 -0.81 -12.08
C SER A 95 17.56 -1.80 -11.45
N ALA A 96 17.25 -2.90 -12.13
CA ALA A 96 16.36 -3.94 -11.60
C ALA A 96 16.94 -4.62 -10.35
N GLN A 97 18.25 -4.91 -10.34
CA GLN A 97 18.95 -5.44 -9.16
C GLN A 97 18.85 -4.47 -7.97
N MET A 98 19.03 -3.17 -8.21
CA MET A 98 18.88 -2.15 -7.17
C MET A 98 17.44 -2.06 -6.65
N ASN A 99 16.44 -2.17 -7.53
CA ASN A 99 15.03 -2.17 -7.15
C ASN A 99 14.69 -3.38 -6.26
N VAL A 100 15.14 -4.59 -6.62
CA VAL A 100 14.96 -5.78 -5.78
C VAL A 100 15.61 -5.62 -4.41
N ARG A 101 16.84 -5.08 -4.34
CA ARG A 101 17.51 -4.84 -3.04
C ARG A 101 16.73 -3.87 -2.17
N ARG A 102 16.26 -2.75 -2.73
CA ARG A 102 15.43 -1.77 -2.00
C ARG A 102 14.12 -2.40 -1.53
N ALA A 103 13.42 -3.11 -2.40
CA ALA A 103 12.17 -3.77 -2.07
C ALA A 103 12.34 -4.89 -1.03
N GLN A 104 13.45 -5.63 -1.07
CA GLN A 104 13.76 -6.66 -0.08
C GLN A 104 14.00 -6.03 1.30
N HIS A 105 14.74 -4.93 1.35
CA HIS A 105 14.96 -4.20 2.57
C HIS A 105 13.64 -3.64 3.13
N ALA A 106 12.83 -2.99 2.29
CA ALA A 106 11.52 -2.45 2.67
C ALA A 106 10.57 -3.54 3.19
N ALA A 107 10.48 -4.69 2.52
CA ALA A 107 9.66 -5.81 2.97
C ALA A 107 10.13 -6.36 4.34
N THR A 108 11.44 -6.49 4.54
CA THR A 108 12.02 -6.94 5.81
C THR A 108 11.74 -5.94 6.94
N GLN A 109 11.88 -4.64 6.66
CA GLN A 109 11.58 -3.58 7.63
C GLN A 109 10.09 -3.53 7.98
N ALA A 110 9.20 -3.66 6.99
CA ALA A 110 7.76 -3.64 7.22
C ALA A 110 7.29 -4.85 8.04
N GLU A 111 7.85 -6.05 7.78
CA GLU A 111 7.58 -7.25 8.58
C GLU A 111 8.10 -7.10 10.02
N ALA A 112 9.31 -6.56 10.19
CA ALA A 112 9.86 -6.28 11.52
C ALA A 112 9.04 -5.24 12.29
N ALA A 113 8.55 -4.19 11.61
CA ALA A 113 7.67 -3.19 12.17
C ALA A 113 6.33 -3.81 12.61
N LEU A 114 5.75 -4.71 11.81
CA LEU A 114 4.54 -5.46 12.18
C LEU A 114 4.76 -6.30 13.44
N ILE A 115 5.85 -7.09 13.49
CA ILE A 115 6.20 -7.92 14.65
C ILE A 115 6.35 -7.04 15.90
N LYS A 116 6.98 -5.87 15.78
CA LYS A 116 7.14 -4.89 16.86
C LYS A 116 5.79 -4.35 17.34
N THR A 117 4.93 -3.90 16.43
CA THR A 117 3.61 -3.33 16.75
C THR A 117 2.70 -4.36 17.41
N LEU A 118 2.74 -5.61 16.95
CA LEU A 118 1.99 -6.71 17.57
C LEU A 118 2.62 -7.23 18.87
N ARG A 119 3.74 -6.65 19.32
CA ARG A 119 4.52 -7.07 20.50
C ARG A 119 4.94 -8.54 20.45
N LEU A 120 5.23 -9.06 19.26
CA LEU A 120 5.69 -10.42 19.01
C LEU A 120 7.23 -10.52 18.96
N THR A 121 7.94 -9.43 19.24
CA THR A 121 9.40 -9.37 19.23
C THR A 121 10.02 -10.41 20.16
N GLY A 122 10.97 -11.19 19.65
CA GLY A 122 11.63 -12.27 20.40
C GLY A 122 10.82 -13.57 20.50
N VAL A 123 9.53 -13.56 20.14
CA VAL A 123 8.68 -14.75 20.05
C VAL A 123 8.59 -15.25 18.61
N HIS A 124 8.43 -14.33 17.66
CA HIS A 124 8.42 -14.61 16.23
C HIS A 124 9.48 -13.77 15.51
N SER A 125 10.22 -14.40 14.61
CA SER A 125 11.16 -13.74 13.69
C SER A 125 10.57 -13.47 12.31
N THR A 126 9.47 -14.16 11.97
CA THR A 126 8.76 -14.06 10.68
C THR A 126 7.26 -14.28 10.89
N VAL A 127 6.44 -13.69 10.02
CA VAL A 127 4.97 -13.83 10.02
C VAL A 127 4.49 -14.29 8.65
N ALA A 128 3.56 -15.25 8.64
CA ALA A 128 2.91 -15.65 7.40
C ALA A 128 1.94 -14.56 6.92
N LEU A 129 2.34 -13.81 5.89
CA LEU A 129 1.51 -12.80 5.24
C LEU A 129 0.80 -13.37 4.01
N PRO A 130 -0.35 -12.82 3.58
CA PRO A 130 -0.94 -13.12 2.27
C PRO A 130 -0.08 -12.58 1.12
N GLU A 131 -0.31 -13.10 -0.07
CA GLU A 131 0.42 -12.73 -1.29
C GLU A 131 0.07 -11.35 -1.85
N ARG A 132 -1.15 -10.86 -1.59
CA ARG A 132 -1.64 -9.58 -2.11
C ARG A 132 -2.62 -8.90 -1.16
N LEU A 133 -2.75 -7.59 -1.30
CA LEU A 133 -3.77 -6.82 -0.61
C LEU A 133 -5.19 -7.18 -1.10
N PRO A 134 -6.23 -7.05 -0.25
CA PRO A 134 -7.62 -7.22 -0.68
C PRO A 134 -8.04 -6.16 -1.70
N ASP A 135 -8.89 -6.52 -2.65
CA ASP A 135 -9.33 -5.59 -3.71
C ASP A 135 -10.10 -4.39 -3.15
N VAL A 136 -9.82 -3.20 -3.70
CA VAL A 136 -10.49 -1.96 -3.29
C VAL A 136 -11.97 -2.01 -3.70
N PRO A 137 -12.91 -1.71 -2.79
CA PRO A 137 -14.34 -1.67 -3.11
C PRO A 137 -14.63 -0.72 -4.26
N THR A 138 -15.49 -1.10 -5.20
CA THR A 138 -15.85 -0.24 -6.34
C THR A 138 -16.68 0.99 -5.91
N MET A 139 -17.45 0.86 -4.83
CA MET A 139 -18.26 1.95 -4.29
C MET A 139 -17.64 2.48 -3.00
N ALA A 140 -17.44 3.80 -2.95
CA ALA A 140 -17.04 4.48 -1.74
C ALA A 140 -18.19 4.55 -0.72
N MET A 141 -17.86 4.78 0.56
CA MET A 141 -18.85 5.21 1.54
C MET A 141 -19.53 6.50 1.07
N THR A 142 -20.86 6.54 1.14
CA THR A 142 -21.63 7.71 0.73
C THR A 142 -21.45 8.86 1.71
N GLN A 143 -21.62 10.10 1.23
CA GLN A 143 -21.53 11.31 2.06
C GLN A 143 -22.51 11.24 3.24
N SER A 144 -23.76 10.82 3.01
CA SER A 144 -24.77 10.69 4.08
C SER A 144 -24.34 9.72 5.17
N MET A 145 -23.84 8.53 4.82
CA MET A 145 -23.39 7.55 5.81
C MET A 145 -22.20 8.07 6.63
N PHE A 146 -21.31 8.83 5.99
CA PHE A 146 -20.22 9.50 6.68
C PHE A 146 -20.74 10.56 7.65
N ASP A 147 -21.61 11.46 7.19
CA ASP A 147 -22.14 12.57 7.99
C ASP A 147 -22.89 12.04 9.22
N ASP A 148 -23.73 11.02 9.04
CA ASP A 148 -24.49 10.38 10.13
C ASP A 148 -23.55 9.81 11.20
N ARG A 149 -22.49 9.11 10.79
CA ARG A 149 -21.53 8.50 11.72
C ARG A 149 -20.63 9.55 12.38
N ALA A 150 -20.20 10.56 11.64
CA ALA A 150 -19.40 11.66 12.17
C ALA A 150 -20.20 12.47 13.20
N GLU A 151 -21.47 12.77 12.94
CA GLU A 151 -22.32 13.49 13.87
C GLU A 151 -22.64 12.63 15.11
N ALA A 152 -22.90 11.33 14.94
CA ALA A 152 -23.10 10.39 16.03
C ALA A 152 -21.92 10.38 17.02
N ILE A 153 -20.68 10.38 16.54
CA ILE A 153 -19.50 10.46 17.40
C ILE A 153 -19.37 11.86 18.02
N SER A 154 -19.53 12.90 17.20
CA SER A 154 -19.26 14.27 17.65
C SER A 154 -20.24 14.78 18.72
N SER A 155 -21.50 14.32 18.67
CA SER A 155 -22.53 14.62 19.66
C SER A 155 -22.27 13.94 21.01
N GLN A 156 -21.47 12.86 21.00
CA GLN A 156 -21.08 12.15 22.19
C GLN A 156 -19.82 12.73 22.83
N LEU A 157 -19.01 13.53 22.12
CA LEU A 157 -17.75 14.07 22.63
C LEU A 157 -17.93 15.38 23.42
N PRO A 158 -17.13 15.65 24.47
CA PRO A 158 -17.02 16.97 25.06
C PRO A 158 -16.71 18.03 24.01
N ARG A 159 -17.19 19.27 24.20
CA ARG A 159 -17.13 20.33 23.18
C ARG A 159 -15.74 20.53 22.57
N ALA A 160 -14.68 20.52 23.39
CA ALA A 160 -13.31 20.70 22.92
C ALA A 160 -12.82 19.54 22.03
N GLU A 161 -13.10 18.30 22.44
CA GLU A 161 -12.75 17.08 21.70
C GLU A 161 -13.59 16.94 20.43
N SER A 162 -14.89 17.25 20.50
CA SER A 162 -15.80 17.25 19.35
C SER A 162 -15.29 18.17 18.23
N MET A 163 -14.79 19.37 18.58
CA MET A 163 -14.21 20.28 17.59
C MET A 163 -12.97 19.67 16.90
N ARG A 164 -12.09 19.01 17.66
CA ARG A 164 -10.89 18.34 17.11
C ARG A 164 -11.28 17.14 16.25
N ASN A 165 -12.17 16.28 16.74
CA ASN A 165 -12.66 15.12 16.01
C ASN A 165 -13.35 15.52 14.70
N LYS A 166 -14.18 16.58 14.69
CA LYS A 166 -14.76 17.13 13.45
C LYS A 166 -13.69 17.59 12.45
N ALA A 167 -12.59 18.17 12.91
CA ALA A 167 -11.47 18.53 12.04
C ALA A 167 -10.77 17.29 11.47
N HIS A 168 -10.46 16.31 12.32
CA HIS A 168 -9.89 15.03 11.88
C HIS A 168 -10.83 14.28 10.92
N ALA A 169 -12.14 14.30 11.14
CA ALA A 169 -13.12 13.59 10.32
C ALA A 169 -13.14 14.13 8.90
N ARG A 170 -13.09 15.46 8.73
CA ARG A 170 -13.00 16.09 7.41
C ARG A 170 -11.72 15.70 6.68
N LEU A 171 -10.57 15.73 7.37
CA LEU A 171 -9.29 15.33 6.78
C LEU A 171 -9.26 13.85 6.40
N ALA A 172 -9.75 12.97 7.28
CA ALA A 172 -9.85 11.54 7.03
C ALA A 172 -10.76 11.24 5.83
N GLN A 173 -11.90 11.94 5.73
CA GLN A 173 -12.83 11.80 4.62
C GLN A 173 -12.18 12.21 3.30
N GLN A 174 -11.49 13.35 3.26
CA GLN A 174 -10.78 13.82 2.08
C GLN A 174 -9.70 12.82 1.64
N ALA A 175 -8.89 12.33 2.59
CA ALA A 175 -7.87 11.31 2.31
C ALA A 175 -8.49 10.01 1.78
N TYR A 176 -9.58 9.54 2.39
CA TYR A 176 -10.30 8.35 1.95
C TYR A 176 -10.86 8.49 0.54
N GLN A 177 -11.56 9.58 0.23
CA GLN A 177 -12.13 9.81 -1.10
C GLN A 177 -11.04 9.91 -2.17
N ALA A 178 -9.96 10.62 -1.88
CA ALA A 178 -8.87 10.81 -2.82
C ALA A 178 -8.07 9.52 -3.08
N THR A 179 -7.74 8.76 -2.03
CA THR A 179 -7.06 7.45 -2.17
C THR A 179 -7.96 6.41 -2.85
N HIS A 180 -9.26 6.39 -2.56
CA HIS A 180 -10.23 5.52 -3.22
C HIS A 180 -10.30 5.78 -4.73
N ALA A 181 -10.44 7.06 -5.11
CA ALA A 181 -10.45 7.46 -6.52
C ALA A 181 -9.15 7.10 -7.22
N LEU A 182 -7.99 7.33 -6.59
CA LEU A 182 -6.67 7.00 -7.13
C LEU A 182 -6.47 5.49 -7.32
N ALA A 183 -6.91 4.69 -6.36
CA ALA A 183 -6.80 3.23 -6.45
C ALA A 183 -7.69 2.68 -7.57
N LEU A 184 -8.91 3.20 -7.72
CA LEU A 184 -9.81 2.79 -8.80
C LEU A 184 -9.31 3.24 -10.17
N SER A 185 -8.88 4.49 -10.35
CA SER A 185 -8.35 4.96 -11.64
C SER A 185 -7.09 4.19 -12.04
N THR A 186 -6.20 3.89 -11.09
CA THR A 186 -5.00 3.09 -11.38
C THR A 186 -5.36 1.68 -11.81
N ARG A 187 -6.32 1.02 -11.14
CA ARG A 187 -6.78 -0.33 -11.50
C ARG A 187 -7.53 -0.34 -12.83
N ASP A 188 -8.48 0.57 -13.00
CA ASP A 188 -9.47 0.50 -14.06
C ASP A 188 -9.03 1.19 -15.35
N GLU A 189 -8.11 2.16 -15.27
CA GLU A 189 -7.58 2.89 -16.43
C GLU A 189 -6.11 2.50 -16.68
N VAL A 190 -5.23 2.74 -15.72
CA VAL A 190 -3.77 2.60 -15.95
C VAL A 190 -3.37 1.15 -16.21
N LEU A 191 -3.78 0.22 -15.34
CA LEU A 191 -3.40 -1.19 -15.50
C LEU A 191 -4.01 -1.82 -16.75
N LYS A 192 -5.29 -1.57 -17.04
CA LYS A 192 -5.95 -2.11 -18.24
C LYS A 192 -5.32 -1.58 -19.52
N VAL A 193 -5.02 -0.29 -19.58
CA VAL A 193 -4.36 0.32 -20.74
C VAL A 193 -2.94 -0.24 -20.90
N ARG A 194 -2.20 -0.43 -19.80
CA ARG A 194 -0.86 -1.02 -19.84
C ARG A 194 -0.87 -2.47 -20.30
N GLU A 195 -1.83 -3.27 -19.84
CA GLU A 195 -2.03 -4.64 -20.30
C GLU A 195 -2.26 -4.67 -21.82
N PHE A 196 -3.18 -3.86 -22.34
CA PHE A 196 -3.42 -3.73 -23.76
C PHE A 196 -2.16 -3.30 -24.54
N ILE A 197 -1.43 -2.27 -24.08
CA ILE A 197 -0.20 -1.83 -24.74
C ILE A 197 0.86 -2.95 -24.75
N THR A 198 0.94 -3.74 -23.68
CA THR A 198 1.88 -4.86 -23.58
C THR A 198 1.52 -5.95 -24.59
N GLU A 199 0.26 -6.35 -24.66
CA GLU A 199 -0.25 -7.35 -25.61
C GLU A 199 0.03 -6.92 -27.06
N GLU A 200 -0.33 -5.69 -27.41
CA GLU A 200 -0.06 -5.12 -28.74
C GLU A 200 1.43 -5.02 -29.04
N THR A 201 2.25 -4.70 -28.04
CA THR A 201 3.70 -4.62 -28.20
C THR A 201 4.32 -5.99 -28.50
N VAL A 202 3.81 -7.05 -27.87
CA VAL A 202 4.23 -8.43 -28.17
C VAL A 202 3.82 -8.82 -29.59
N LEU A 203 2.60 -8.52 -30.02
CA LEU A 203 2.13 -8.79 -31.39
C LEU A 203 2.97 -8.06 -32.44
N HIS A 204 3.23 -6.76 -32.22
CA HIS A 204 4.05 -5.95 -33.12
C HIS A 204 5.52 -6.37 -33.13
N TYR A 205 6.05 -6.85 -32.00
CA TYR A 205 7.39 -7.43 -31.96
C TYR A 205 7.47 -8.70 -32.81
N ASN A 206 6.52 -9.62 -32.64
CA ASN A 206 6.45 -10.86 -33.43
C ASN A 206 6.27 -10.58 -34.94
N GLY A 207 5.53 -9.52 -35.28
CA GLY A 207 5.37 -9.03 -36.66
C GLY A 207 6.55 -8.22 -37.21
N MET A 208 7.66 -8.09 -36.47
CA MET A 208 8.84 -7.26 -36.82
C MET A 208 8.53 -5.76 -36.99
N LEU A 209 7.42 -5.27 -36.42
CA LEU A 209 7.01 -3.86 -36.45
C LEU A 209 7.55 -3.07 -35.25
N LYS A 210 7.81 -3.75 -34.13
CA LYS A 210 8.47 -3.18 -32.96
C LYS A 210 9.76 -3.93 -32.66
N SER A 211 10.70 -3.22 -32.05
CA SER A 211 11.97 -3.80 -31.65
C SER A 211 11.87 -4.49 -30.29
N VAL A 212 12.86 -5.33 -29.97
CA VAL A 212 13.04 -5.87 -28.61
C VAL A 212 13.11 -4.73 -27.57
N TRP A 213 13.61 -3.55 -27.94
CA TRP A 213 13.71 -2.40 -27.03
C TRP A 213 12.37 -1.84 -26.64
N ASP A 214 11.44 -1.76 -27.59
CA ASP A 214 10.07 -1.33 -27.32
C ASP A 214 9.38 -2.32 -26.37
N LEU A 215 9.65 -3.63 -26.57
CA LEU A 215 9.13 -4.68 -25.69
C LEU A 215 9.71 -4.58 -24.27
N LEU A 216 11.04 -4.44 -24.14
CA LEU A 216 11.69 -4.29 -22.83
C LEU A 216 11.28 -3.01 -22.10
N GLY A 217 11.14 -1.91 -22.85
CA GLY A 217 10.62 -0.65 -22.35
C GLY A 217 9.20 -0.82 -21.82
N GLU A 218 8.34 -1.54 -22.54
CA GLU A 218 6.98 -1.77 -22.07
C GLU A 218 6.90 -2.69 -20.85
N VAL A 219 7.71 -3.76 -20.79
CA VAL A 219 7.79 -4.61 -19.58
C VAL A 219 8.20 -3.80 -18.34
N SER A 220 9.17 -2.89 -18.48
CA SER A 220 9.55 -1.97 -17.40
C SER A 220 8.41 -1.04 -17.01
N ASN A 221 7.73 -0.44 -17.99
CA ASN A 221 6.58 0.44 -17.75
C ASN A 221 5.42 -0.30 -17.05
N GLN A 222 5.16 -1.54 -17.46
CA GLN A 222 4.14 -2.40 -16.86
C GLN A 222 4.49 -2.71 -15.39
N SER A 223 5.74 -3.09 -15.11
CA SER A 223 6.22 -3.33 -13.74
C SER A 223 6.04 -2.09 -12.85
N GLN A 224 6.41 -0.90 -13.35
CA GLN A 224 6.23 0.36 -12.62
C GLN A 224 4.75 0.68 -12.37
N ALA A 225 3.88 0.45 -13.36
CA ALA A 225 2.44 0.64 -13.22
C ALA A 225 1.82 -0.29 -12.16
N VAL A 226 2.25 -1.56 -12.14
CA VAL A 226 1.82 -2.54 -11.12
C VAL A 226 2.27 -2.12 -9.72
N VAL A 227 3.52 -1.70 -9.55
CA VAL A 227 4.01 -1.19 -8.25
C VAL A 227 3.22 0.05 -7.81
N GLY A 228 2.97 0.99 -8.72
CA GLY A 228 2.13 2.16 -8.44
C GLY A 228 0.70 1.80 -8.03
N ALA A 229 0.12 0.75 -8.64
CA ALA A 229 -1.20 0.25 -8.25
C ALA A 229 -1.21 -0.36 -6.85
N ILE A 230 -0.16 -1.09 -6.46
CA ILE A 230 0.01 -1.64 -5.12
C ILE A 230 0.12 -0.51 -4.09
N ASP A 231 0.89 0.54 -4.40
CA ASP A 231 1.01 1.72 -3.54
C ASP A 231 -0.35 2.42 -3.37
N ALA A 232 -1.10 2.64 -4.45
CA ALA A 232 -2.43 3.25 -4.38
C ALA A 232 -3.43 2.40 -3.56
N GLN A 233 -3.38 1.08 -3.72
CA GLN A 233 -4.22 0.15 -2.94
C GLN A 233 -3.84 0.16 -1.46
N ARG A 234 -2.55 0.16 -1.14
CA ARG A 234 -2.04 0.30 0.24
C ARG A 234 -2.55 1.59 0.87
N ASP A 235 -2.39 2.71 0.18
CA ASP A 235 -2.74 4.04 0.66
C ASP A 235 -4.24 4.15 0.93
N PHE A 236 -5.08 3.55 0.08
CA PHE A 236 -6.51 3.42 0.34
C PHE A 236 -6.81 2.67 1.63
N TRP A 237 -6.20 1.50 1.85
CA TRP A 237 -6.49 0.71 3.05
C TRP A 237 -6.00 1.37 4.34
N ILE A 238 -4.90 2.14 4.27
CA ILE A 238 -4.44 2.96 5.41
C ILE A 238 -5.43 4.10 5.67
N ALA A 239 -5.88 4.82 4.63
CA ALA A 239 -6.85 5.91 4.77
C ALA A 239 -8.22 5.43 5.26
N GLU A 240 -8.67 4.25 4.82
CA GLU A 240 -9.87 3.58 5.33
C GLU A 240 -9.75 3.27 6.83
N THR A 241 -8.59 2.76 7.24
CA THR A 241 -8.28 2.48 8.66
C THR A 241 -8.30 3.77 9.49
N ASP A 242 -7.70 4.86 8.97
CA ASP A 242 -7.74 6.18 9.63
C ASP A 242 -9.15 6.74 9.77
N LEU A 243 -9.93 6.65 8.70
CA LEU A 243 -11.31 7.10 8.70
C LEU A 243 -12.14 6.35 9.73
N GLN A 244 -12.01 5.03 9.79
CA GLN A 244 -12.71 4.22 10.78
C GLN A 244 -12.29 4.58 12.21
N TRP A 245 -11.00 4.83 12.45
CA TRP A 245 -10.50 5.24 13.76
C TRP A 245 -11.08 6.58 14.21
N VAL A 246 -11.09 7.58 13.33
CA VAL A 246 -11.71 8.89 13.61
C VAL A 246 -13.21 8.78 13.85
N LEU A 247 -13.89 7.91 13.10
CA LEU A 247 -15.32 7.61 13.24
C LEU A 247 -15.63 6.69 14.45
N GLN A 248 -14.65 6.44 15.33
CA GLN A 248 -14.84 5.90 16.67
C GLN A 248 -14.45 6.92 17.77
N GLY A 249 -14.02 8.11 17.38
CA GLY A 249 -13.55 9.16 18.30
C GLY A 249 -12.04 9.19 18.51
N GLY A 250 -11.30 8.30 17.85
CA GLY A 250 -9.85 8.29 17.87
C GLY A 250 -9.21 9.43 17.06
N ALA A 251 -7.91 9.58 17.22
CA ALA A 251 -7.10 10.56 16.50
C ALA A 251 -5.87 9.87 15.89
N PRO A 252 -5.74 9.83 14.55
CA PRO A 252 -4.51 9.40 13.89
C PRO A 252 -3.37 10.39 14.15
N ASP A 253 -2.15 9.89 14.35
CA ASP A 253 -0.94 10.72 14.44
C ASP A 253 -0.69 11.51 13.15
N SER A 254 -0.99 10.89 12.02
CA SER A 254 -0.87 11.46 10.69
C SER A 254 -1.84 10.76 9.73
N PHE A 255 -2.36 11.50 8.76
CA PHE A 255 -3.12 10.95 7.64
C PHE A 255 -2.20 10.58 6.49
N VAL A 256 -2.67 9.69 5.61
CA VAL A 256 -2.00 9.36 4.35
C VAL A 256 -1.71 10.64 3.57
N SER A 257 -0.42 10.85 3.26
CA SER A 257 0.01 11.92 2.37
C SER A 257 0.02 11.41 0.95
N LEU A 258 -0.81 12.01 0.09
CA LEU A 258 -0.89 11.71 -1.34
C LEU A 258 0.23 12.42 -2.15
N GLY A 259 1.21 12.99 -1.45
CA GLY A 259 2.32 13.72 -2.05
C GLY A 259 3.42 12.81 -2.56
N GLY A 260 3.43 12.59 -3.88
CA GLY A 260 4.62 12.38 -4.72
C GLY A 260 5.41 11.09 -4.49
N GLY A 261 5.21 10.11 -5.36
CA GLY A 261 6.10 8.96 -5.48
C GLY A 261 7.58 9.38 -5.52
N GLY A 262 8.37 8.80 -4.63
CA GLY A 262 9.83 8.88 -4.61
C GLY A 262 10.41 9.88 -3.59
N GLY A 263 10.79 9.35 -2.43
CA GLY A 263 11.74 10.00 -1.52
C GLY A 263 11.24 10.14 -0.10
N GLU A 264 11.87 9.39 0.80
CA GLU A 264 12.03 9.66 2.24
C GLU A 264 11.25 10.86 2.81
N THR A 265 10.15 10.58 3.52
CA THR A 265 9.84 11.38 4.70
C THR A 265 10.71 10.86 5.84
N ALA A 266 11.94 11.37 5.89
CA ALA A 266 12.69 11.39 7.14
C ALA A 266 11.76 11.99 8.21
N ALA A 267 11.46 11.19 9.23
CA ALA A 267 10.79 11.66 10.43
C ALA A 267 11.56 12.89 10.94
N ALA A 268 10.88 14.04 10.97
CA ALA A 268 11.38 15.20 11.67
C ALA A 268 11.37 14.88 13.16
N ALA A 269 12.50 14.41 13.66
CA ALA A 269 12.85 14.52 15.06
C ALA A 269 13.22 15.98 15.35
N GLY A 270 12.57 16.58 16.35
CA GLY A 270 13.00 17.81 17.02
C GLY A 270 12.04 18.99 16.91
N HIS A 271 11.29 19.26 18.00
CA HIS A 271 11.72 20.15 19.08
C HIS A 271 11.01 19.80 20.38
#